data_AF-A0A1Y3EZQ2-F1
#
_entry.id   AF-A0A1Y3EZQ2-F1
#
_cell.length_a   1.000
_cell.length_b   1.000
_cell.length_c   1.000
_cell.angle_alpha   90.00
_cell.angle_beta   90.00
_cell.angle_gamma   90.00
#
_symmetry.space_group_name_H-M   'P 1'
#
loop_
_entity.id
_entity.type
_entity.pdbx_description
1 polymer ?
#
loop_
_entity_poly.entity_id
_entity_poly.type
_entity_poly.pdbx_seq_one_letter_code
_entity_poly.pdbx_strand_id
1 'polypeptide(L)'
;EQAVKNGFFPTRIEDSSFGSYLVLDEEKNRVGIFNPKDEEEYATRNPSRIGWLQKMFRLCCPRRGCILANQAYLSEVGASIVDECLDLKIVPKTKVAYLASPTFNYSSAEKRKAEQQREHISGVNLPNKVGSLQCVVEGFQPCTFWLK
;
A
#
# COMPACT_ATOMS: atom_id res chain seq x y z
N GLU A 1 -5.75 0.90 12.96
CA GLU A 1 -6.66 2.06 13.09
C GLU A 1 -6.46 2.85 14.38
N GLN A 2 -6.43 2.18 15.54
CA GLN A 2 -6.25 2.87 16.83
C GLN A 2 -4.91 3.62 16.91
N ALA A 3 -3.82 3.04 16.39
CA ALA A 3 -2.54 3.71 16.24
C ALA A 3 -2.64 5.07 15.51
N VAL A 4 -3.38 5.11 14.39
CA VAL A 4 -3.61 6.33 13.59
C VAL A 4 -4.39 7.38 14.39
N LYS A 5 -5.38 6.96 15.19
CA LYS A 5 -6.12 7.86 16.09
C LYS A 5 -5.22 8.46 17.16
N ASN A 6 -4.23 7.70 17.64
CA ASN A 6 -3.24 8.14 18.62
C ASN A 6 -2.09 8.97 17.99
N GLY A 7 -2.15 9.27 16.68
CA GLY A 7 -1.13 10.05 15.98
C GLY A 7 0.06 9.24 15.46
N PHE A 8 0.03 7.90 15.56
CA PHE A 8 1.03 7.02 14.97
C PHE A 8 0.60 6.65 13.55
N PHE A 9 1.16 7.36 12.58
CA PHE A 9 0.81 7.22 11.16
C PHE A 9 1.72 6.21 10.45
N PRO A 10 1.22 5.47 9.44
CA PRO A 10 2.05 4.63 8.59
C PRO A 10 3.14 5.44 7.88
N THR A 11 4.34 4.90 7.80
CA THR A 11 5.51 5.58 7.21
C THR A 11 5.81 5.00 5.83
N ARG A 12 6.10 5.85 4.84
CA ARG A 12 6.43 5.41 3.48
C ARG A 12 7.77 4.67 3.47
N ILE A 13 7.83 3.55 2.77
CA ILE A 13 9.05 2.78 2.53
C ILE A 13 9.77 3.40 1.33
N GLU A 14 10.92 4.04 1.54
CA GLU A 14 11.64 4.79 0.49
C GLU A 14 12.19 3.90 -0.62
N ASP A 15 12.65 2.70 -0.27
CA ASP A 15 13.17 1.72 -1.23
C ASP A 15 12.06 1.09 -2.09
N SER A 16 10.78 1.31 -1.75
CA SER A 16 9.67 0.85 -2.58
C SER A 16 9.51 1.76 -3.79
N SER A 17 9.43 1.15 -4.97
CA SER A 17 9.12 1.83 -6.22
C SER A 17 7.69 2.41 -6.27
N PHE A 18 6.84 2.03 -5.30
CA PHE A 18 5.41 2.30 -5.26
C PHE A 18 5.00 2.94 -3.92
N GLY A 19 3.71 3.26 -3.78
CA GLY A 19 3.16 3.75 -2.51
C GLY A 19 3.07 2.65 -1.45
N SER A 20 4.18 2.14 -0.93
CA SER A 20 4.17 1.15 0.16
C SER A 20 4.39 1.82 1.50
N TYR A 21 3.58 1.46 2.49
CA TYR A 21 3.59 2.07 3.82
C TYR A 21 3.76 1.03 4.91
N LEU A 22 4.73 1.24 5.80
CA LEU A 22 4.89 0.49 7.02
C LEU A 22 3.86 0.95 8.05
N VAL A 23 2.98 0.04 8.46
CA VAL A 23 1.91 0.25 9.45
C VAL A 23 2.42 -0.13 10.83
N LEU A 24 2.08 0.71 11.80
CA LEU A 24 2.43 0.53 13.22
C LEU A 24 1.18 0.23 14.06
N ASP A 25 1.37 -0.46 15.18
CA ASP A 25 0.38 -0.57 16.25
C ASP A 25 0.46 0.61 17.25
N GLU A 26 -0.30 0.51 18.34
CA GLU A 26 -0.32 1.50 19.43
C GLU A 26 0.99 1.53 20.23
N GLU A 27 1.72 0.43 20.24
CA GLU A 27 3.01 0.27 20.91
C GLU A 27 4.19 0.68 20.01
N LYS A 28 3.91 1.11 18.76
CA LYS A 28 4.87 1.48 17.71
C LYS A 28 5.64 0.28 17.14
N ASN A 29 5.15 -0.94 17.31
CA ASN A 29 5.68 -2.12 16.66
C ASN A 29 5.25 -2.16 15.19
N ARG A 30 6.07 -2.80 14.36
CA ARG A 30 5.83 -2.95 12.92
C ARG A 30 4.87 -4.10 12.69
N VAL A 31 3.62 -3.81 12.36
CA VAL A 31 2.58 -4.85 12.24
C VAL A 31 2.28 -5.26 10.81
N GLY A 32 2.49 -4.37 9.84
CA GLY A 32 2.12 -4.67 8.48
C GLY A 32 2.70 -3.72 7.44
N ILE A 33 2.64 -4.14 6.19
CA ILE A 33 2.91 -3.31 5.01
C ILE A 33 1.59 -3.12 4.30
N PHE A 34 1.22 -1.87 4.06
CA PHE A 34 0.02 -1.49 3.34
C PHE A 34 0.35 -0.89 1.98
N ASN A 35 -0.24 -1.47 0.93
CA ASN A 35 -0.10 -1.02 -0.46
C ASN A 35 -1.49 -0.56 -0.96
N PRO A 36 -1.78 0.75 -0.98
CA PRO A 36 -3.05 1.29 -1.47
C PRO A 36 -3.14 1.15 -2.99
N LYS A 37 -4.30 0.70 -3.45
CA LYS A 37 -4.63 0.50 -4.87
C LYS A 37 -4.35 1.75 -5.72
N ASP A 38 -4.69 2.93 -5.21
CA ASP A 38 -4.59 4.17 -5.98
C ASP A 38 -3.16 4.72 -6.12
N GLU A 39 -2.16 4.07 -5.51
CA GLU A 39 -0.73 4.43 -5.56
C GLU A 39 0.15 3.35 -6.23
N GLU A 40 -0.45 2.35 -6.88
CA GLU A 40 0.25 1.30 -7.66
C GLU A 40 0.92 1.85 -8.94
N GLU A 41 1.80 1.06 -9.57
CA GLU A 41 2.59 1.45 -10.76
C GLU A 41 1.76 2.12 -11.87
N TYR A 42 0.58 1.58 -12.15
CA TYR A 42 -0.34 2.04 -13.18
C TYR A 42 -1.51 2.86 -12.65
N ALA A 43 -1.56 3.09 -11.34
CA ALA A 43 -2.58 3.91 -10.75
C ALA A 43 -2.38 5.37 -11.14
N THR A 44 -3.48 6.11 -11.20
CA THR A 44 -3.48 7.53 -11.57
C THR A 44 -2.61 8.38 -10.63
N ARG A 45 -2.31 7.91 -9.41
CA ARG A 45 -1.59 8.67 -8.38
C ARG A 45 -0.24 8.07 -7.99
N ASN A 46 0.37 7.26 -8.86
CA ASN A 46 1.73 6.80 -8.64
C ASN A 46 2.69 8.02 -8.52
N PRO A 47 3.42 8.18 -7.40
CA PRO A 47 4.36 9.28 -7.23
C PRO A 47 5.65 9.13 -8.06
N SER A 48 5.89 7.98 -8.71
CA SER A 48 7.13 7.72 -9.45
C SER A 48 7.14 8.32 -10.86
N ARG A 49 8.22 9.04 -11.21
CA ARG A 49 8.44 9.63 -12.55
C ARG A 49 8.48 8.57 -13.67
N ILE A 50 8.87 7.34 -13.32
CA ILE A 50 8.94 6.19 -14.23
C ILE A 50 7.54 5.70 -14.63
N GLY A 51 6.56 5.70 -13.72
CA GLY A 51 5.17 5.34 -14.06
C GLY A 51 4.55 6.32 -15.06
N TRP A 52 4.83 7.62 -14.93
CA TRP A 52 4.42 8.64 -15.89
C TRP A 52 5.10 8.46 -17.26
N LEU A 53 6.42 8.21 -17.28
CA LEU A 53 7.17 7.98 -18.50
C LEU A 53 6.69 6.70 -19.23
N GLN A 54 6.46 5.61 -18.50
CA GLN A 54 5.88 4.38 -19.05
C GLN A 54 4.48 4.61 -19.62
N LYS A 55 3.66 5.45 -18.97
CA LYS A 55 2.32 5.83 -19.46
C LYS A 55 2.39 6.62 -20.77
N MET A 56 3.41 7.47 -20.94
CA MET A 56 3.67 8.22 -22.17
C MET A 56 4.21 7.34 -23.32
N PHE A 57 5.07 6.37 -23.03
CA PHE A 57 5.70 5.49 -24.04
C PHE A 57 4.95 4.16 -24.30
N ARG A 58 3.70 4.04 -23.82
CA ARG A 58 2.81 2.87 -24.02
C ARG A 58 2.54 2.49 -25.48
N LEU A 59 2.94 3.33 -26.45
CA LEU A 59 2.80 3.04 -27.88
C LEU A 59 3.95 2.20 -28.47
N CYS A 60 5.11 2.08 -27.81
CA CYS A 60 6.32 1.49 -28.42
C CYS A 60 6.84 0.20 -27.76
N CYS A 61 6.33 -0.23 -26.60
CA CYS A 61 6.75 -1.46 -25.94
C CYS A 61 5.58 -2.09 -25.15
N PRO A 62 4.77 -2.99 -25.74
CA PRO A 62 3.73 -3.72 -25.02
C PRO A 62 4.36 -4.80 -24.13
N ARG A 63 5.09 -4.41 -23.08
CA ARG A 63 5.89 -5.36 -22.27
C ARG A 63 5.13 -6.03 -21.13
N ARG A 64 3.88 -5.64 -20.85
CA ARG A 64 3.04 -6.27 -19.79
C ARG A 64 1.55 -6.33 -20.16
N GLY A 65 1.21 -6.97 -21.28
CA GLY A 65 -0.19 -7.23 -21.64
C GLY A 65 -0.88 -8.29 -20.76
N CYS A 66 -0.12 -9.05 -19.97
CA CYS A 66 -0.60 -10.20 -19.20
C CYS A 66 -1.00 -9.88 -17.75
N ILE A 67 -0.78 -8.65 -17.26
CA ILE A 67 -1.12 -8.25 -15.88
C ILE A 67 -2.19 -7.17 -15.93
N LEU A 68 -3.33 -7.43 -15.29
CA LEU A 68 -4.40 -6.46 -15.17
C LEU A 68 -3.90 -5.24 -14.39
N ALA A 69 -4.04 -4.05 -14.98
CA ALA A 69 -3.67 -2.81 -14.32
C ALA A 69 -4.56 -2.56 -13.08
N ASN A 70 -3.97 -1.98 -12.03
CA ASN A 70 -4.69 -1.53 -10.82
C ASN A 70 -5.35 -2.66 -10.01
N GLN A 71 -4.76 -3.87 -10.08
CA GLN A 71 -5.20 -5.08 -9.38
C GLN A 71 -4.02 -5.74 -8.65
N ALA A 72 -2.89 -5.04 -8.45
CA ALA A 72 -1.73 -5.64 -7.79
C ALA A 72 -2.05 -6.01 -6.33
N TYR A 73 -2.80 -5.17 -5.62
CA TYR A 73 -3.28 -5.49 -4.27
C TYR A 73 -4.13 -6.78 -4.21
N LEU A 74 -4.95 -7.06 -5.24
CA LEU A 74 -5.67 -8.34 -5.33
C LEU A 74 -4.74 -9.50 -5.63
N SER A 75 -3.68 -9.29 -6.40
CA SER A 75 -2.65 -10.30 -6.64
C SER A 75 -1.92 -10.66 -5.34
N GLU A 76 -1.60 -9.68 -4.50
CA GLU A 76 -0.98 -9.90 -3.19
C GLU A 76 -1.90 -10.69 -2.25
N VAL A 77 -3.18 -10.32 -2.18
CA VAL A 77 -4.18 -11.05 -1.38
C VAL A 77 -4.40 -12.45 -1.95
N GLY A 78 -4.47 -12.59 -3.27
CA GLY A 78 -4.61 -13.87 -3.96
C GLY A 78 -3.46 -14.83 -3.65
N ALA A 79 -2.22 -14.32 -3.58
CA ALA A 79 -1.07 -15.13 -3.18
C ALA A 79 -1.23 -15.69 -1.76
N SER A 80 -1.72 -14.88 -0.80
CA SER A 80 -2.00 -15.37 0.57
C SER A 80 -3.17 -16.35 0.62
N ILE A 81 -4.18 -16.22 -0.24
CA ILE A 81 -5.30 -17.17 -0.33
C ILE A 81 -4.80 -18.51 -0.89
N VAL A 82 -4.01 -18.49 -1.97
CA VAL A 82 -3.45 -19.70 -2.58
C VAL A 82 -2.51 -20.42 -1.61
N ASP A 83 -1.66 -19.67 -0.89
CA ASP A 83 -0.79 -20.21 0.16
C ASP A 83 -1.59 -20.95 1.25
N GLU A 84 -2.73 -20.38 1.68
CA GLU A 84 -3.61 -21.01 2.67
C GLU A 84 -4.37 -22.22 2.11
N CYS A 85 -4.86 -22.15 0.87
CA CYS A 85 -5.53 -23.27 0.22
C CYS A 85 -4.61 -24.47 -0.02
N LEU A 86 -3.31 -24.22 -0.21
CA LEU A 86 -2.30 -25.25 -0.47
C LEU A 86 -1.46 -25.60 0.77
N ASP A 87 -1.74 -25.00 1.93
CA ASP A 87 -0.99 -25.15 3.19
C ASP A 87 0.53 -24.96 3.05
N LEU A 88 0.97 -24.01 2.22
CA LEU A 88 2.41 -23.80 1.91
C LEU A 88 3.15 -23.09 3.05
N LYS A 89 2.48 -22.17 3.77
CA LYS A 89 3.02 -21.42 4.92
C LYS A 89 4.27 -20.59 4.60
N ILE A 90 4.35 -20.06 3.38
CA ILE A 90 5.48 -19.23 2.93
C ILE A 90 5.08 -17.76 2.74
N VAL A 91 3.81 -17.47 2.45
CA VAL A 91 3.32 -16.10 2.27
C VAL A 91 2.80 -15.54 3.60
N PRO A 92 3.34 -14.42 4.11
CA PRO A 92 2.76 -13.74 5.27
C PRO A 92 1.29 -13.38 5.00
N LYS A 93 0.44 -13.56 6.01
CA LYS A 93 -1.01 -13.34 5.87
C LYS A 93 -1.30 -11.96 5.30
N THR A 94 -2.04 -11.94 4.20
CA THR A 94 -2.35 -10.73 3.44
C THR A 94 -3.85 -10.65 3.17
N LYS A 95 -4.47 -9.51 3.46
CA LYS A 95 -5.91 -9.28 3.27
C LYS A 95 -6.18 -7.91 2.63
N VAL A 96 -7.36 -7.78 2.02
CA VAL A 96 -7.87 -6.46 1.62
C VAL A 96 -8.18 -5.66 2.89
N ALA A 97 -7.63 -4.46 2.99
CA ALA A 97 -7.88 -3.55 4.10
C ALA A 97 -8.26 -2.17 3.58
N TYR A 98 -8.96 -1.43 4.43
CA TYR A 98 -9.37 -0.06 4.22
C TYR A 98 -8.72 0.79 5.29
N LEU A 99 -7.79 1.66 4.92
CA LEU A 99 -7.08 2.52 5.86
C LEU A 99 -7.13 3.96 5.40
N ALA A 100 -7.30 4.88 6.36
CA ALA A 100 -7.10 6.30 6.15
C ALA A 100 -5.91 6.76 7.01
N SER A 101 -5.01 7.54 6.42
CA SER A 101 -3.91 8.16 7.15
C SER A 101 -3.46 9.44 6.44
N PRO A 102 -3.19 10.55 7.16
CA PRO A 102 -2.60 11.77 6.58
C PRO A 102 -1.33 11.56 5.76
N THR A 103 -0.58 10.48 6.02
CA THR A 103 0.67 10.14 5.34
C THR A 103 0.48 9.55 3.94
N PHE A 104 -0.73 9.10 3.59
CA PHE A 104 -1.02 8.59 2.25
C PHE A 104 -1.14 9.70 1.20
N ASN A 105 -1.02 9.33 -0.08
CA ASN A 105 -1.09 10.29 -1.19
C ASN A 105 -2.53 10.63 -1.60
N TYR A 106 -3.12 11.66 -0.98
CA TYR A 106 -4.41 12.23 -1.36
C TYR A 106 -4.28 13.44 -2.29
N SER A 107 -5.28 13.70 -3.13
CA SER A 107 -5.32 14.94 -3.92
C SER A 107 -5.57 16.15 -3.03
N SER A 108 -5.15 17.32 -3.51
CA SER A 108 -5.45 18.59 -2.86
C SER A 108 -6.95 18.81 -2.62
N ALA A 109 -7.81 18.29 -3.52
CA ALA A 109 -9.25 18.37 -3.37
C ALA A 109 -9.78 17.53 -2.21
N GLU A 110 -9.30 16.28 -2.05
CA GLU A 110 -9.68 15.42 -0.92
C GLU A 110 -9.17 15.97 0.41
N LYS A 111 -7.93 16.49 0.44
CA LYS A 111 -7.36 17.11 1.64
C LYS A 111 -8.20 18.32 2.08
N ARG A 112 -8.55 19.22 1.15
CA ARG A 112 -9.44 20.37 1.41
C ARG A 112 -10.82 19.93 1.92
N LYS A 113 -11.40 18.89 1.32
CA LYS A 113 -12.71 18.38 1.75
C LYS A 113 -12.65 17.80 3.18
N ALA A 114 -11.59 17.06 3.50
CA ALA A 114 -11.35 16.52 4.83
C ALA A 114 -11.13 17.63 5.87
N GLU A 115 -10.43 18.71 5.50
CA GLU A 115 -10.25 19.91 6.33
C GLU A 115 -11.57 20.64 6.60
N GLN A 116 -12.41 20.85 5.58
CA GLN A 116 -13.73 21.47 5.75
C GLN A 116 -14.65 20.65 6.66
N GLN A 117 -14.54 19.32 6.61
CA GLN A 117 -15.32 18.42 7.47
C GLN A 117 -14.80 18.35 8.91
N ARG A 118 -13.50 18.60 9.13
CA ARG A 118 -12.90 18.66 10.48
C ARG A 118 -13.51 19.74 11.35
N GLU A 119 -13.94 20.86 10.77
CA GLU A 119 -14.57 21.94 11.54
C GLU A 119 -15.94 21.54 12.11
N HIS A 120 -16.60 20.53 11.53
CA HIS A 120 -17.89 20.03 12.00
C HIS A 120 -17.79 18.78 12.88
N ILE A 121 -16.72 17.98 12.76
CA ILE A 121 -16.56 16.70 13.45
C ILE A 121 -15.09 16.57 13.88
N SER A 122 -14.84 16.41 15.18
CA SER A 122 -13.51 16.24 15.74
C SER A 122 -12.86 14.93 15.25
N GLY A 123 -12.08 14.99 14.16
CA GLY A 123 -11.34 13.84 13.66
C GLY A 123 -10.80 14.01 12.24
N VAL A 124 -9.75 13.27 11.89
CA VAL A 124 -9.22 13.20 10.53
C VAL A 124 -10.21 12.46 9.63
N ASN A 125 -11.09 13.17 8.94
CA ASN A 125 -12.05 12.56 8.02
C ASN A 125 -11.46 12.43 6.60
N LEU A 126 -10.33 11.72 6.48
CA LEU A 126 -9.77 11.36 5.17
C LEU A 126 -10.48 10.12 4.63
N PRO A 127 -10.74 10.02 3.32
CA PRO A 127 -11.38 8.85 2.76
C PRO A 127 -10.47 7.62 2.92
N ASN A 128 -11.06 6.50 3.32
CA ASN A 128 -10.35 5.22 3.39
C ASN A 128 -9.85 4.83 2.00
N LYS A 129 -8.56 4.51 1.93
CA LYS A 129 -7.96 3.88 0.76
C LYS A 129 -8.09 2.37 0.89
N VAL A 130 -8.48 1.73 -0.19
CA VAL A 130 -8.45 0.27 -0.31
C VAL A 130 -7.06 -0.17 -0.75
N GLY A 131 -6.57 -1.27 -0.19
CA GLY A 131 -5.28 -1.84 -0.54
C GLY A 131 -5.08 -3.21 0.07
N SER A 132 -3.91 -3.79 -0.17
CA SER A 132 -3.46 -5.01 0.49
C SER A 132 -2.74 -4.63 1.77
N LEU A 133 -3.03 -5.38 2.83
CA LEU A 133 -2.32 -5.31 4.11
C LEU A 133 -1.70 -6.67 4.38
N GLN A 134 -0.38 -6.72 4.30
CA GLN A 134 0.42 -7.91 4.58
C GLN A 134 1.06 -7.79 5.97
N CYS A 135 0.97 -8.85 6.78
CA CYS A 135 1.66 -8.90 8.07
C CYS A 135 3.19 -8.84 7.89
N VAL A 136 3.85 -8.03 8.72
CA VAL A 136 5.32 -8.04 8.79
C VAL A 136 5.77 -9.27 9.57
N VAL A 137 6.84 -9.90 9.09
CA VAL A 137 7.50 -11.01 9.79
C VAL A 137 8.92 -10.59 10.14
N GLU A 138 9.29 -10.77 11.40
CA GLU A 138 10.59 -10.37 11.92
C GLU A 138 11.66 -11.45 11.71
N GLY A 139 12.93 -11.06 11.74
CA GLY A 139 14.07 -11.98 11.64
C GLY A 139 14.44 -12.41 10.21
N PHE A 140 13.78 -11.87 9.19
CA PHE A 140 14.09 -12.17 7.79
C PHE A 140 15.12 -11.19 7.19
N GLN A 141 15.95 -11.71 6.29
CA GLN A 141 16.88 -10.95 5.45
C GLN A 141 16.64 -11.29 3.98
N PRO A 142 17.02 -10.43 3.03
CA PRO A 142 16.94 -10.74 1.61
C PRO A 142 17.62 -12.07 1.28
N CYS A 143 17.01 -12.87 0.40
CA CYS A 143 17.55 -14.18 0.03
C CYS A 143 19.01 -14.13 -0.47
N THR A 144 19.38 -13.03 -1.14
CA THR A 144 20.74 -12.74 -1.63
C THR A 144 21.78 -12.58 -0.52
N PHE A 145 21.38 -12.35 0.72
CA PHE A 145 22.29 -12.34 1.86
C PHE A 145 22.77 -13.76 2.20
N TRP A 146 21.86 -14.74 2.14
CA TRP A 146 22.11 -16.14 2.54
C TRP A 146 22.68 -17.00 1.42
N LEU A 147 22.30 -16.73 0.17
CA LEU A 147 22.74 -17.50 -1.01
C LEU A 147 24.14 -17.11 -1.54
N LYS A 148 24.97 -16.45 -0.73
CA LYS A 148 26.34 -16.07 -1.10
C LYS A 148 27.34 -17.20 -0.92
#